data_AF-A0A517Y0U3-F1
#
_entry.id   AF-A0A517Y0U3-F1
#
_cell.length_a   1.000
_cell.length_b   1.000
_cell.length_c   1.000
_cell.angle_alpha   90.00
_cell.angle_beta   90.00
_cell.angle_gamma   90.00
#
_symmetry.space_group_name_H-M   'P 1'
#
loop_
_entity.id
_entity.type
_entity.pdbx_description
1 polymer ?
#
loop_
_entity_poly.entity_id
_entity_poly.type
_entity_poly.pdbx_seq_one_letter_code
_entity_poly.pdbx_strand_id
1 'polypeptide(L)'
;MVLADNPKGVLVYRDELASWFTGLTRYSKTDATADWLQLFHARPLSVDRKTGDKLTIAIPHAAAGVIGTIQPVVLARAFTRDFRASGGAARILVVMPPPRQKVWTDDDLPAAVAADYEALVRRLREFEPATDADGRPVPVPVRFTPAAREQWGRFVNEWGQKTFDAGEESDDLAAAFSKMEGYAARFALIHHLVLRAAPGGATIPDAVGLDSLEAGITLARWFAAETERVYAALAEDDSTSRLRAVADRVRALGGRATVRALQKSNGRKYRTAAAAEAALAELVAAGWGAWEEARPAGGGHPLRTFVLGPTHDTSDTRDPADEDGEAEVSDTRPDTPEETTDLPGNSGRVSEVSCVAVTKPAPGDRPHSEGAAGASVGRGRRRYRSDDRPHELRG
;
A
#
# COMPACT_ATOMS: atom_id res chain seq x y z
N MET A 1 6.02 -15.70 14.23
CA MET A 1 4.94 -16.21 15.09
C MET A 1 3.63 -15.99 14.37
N VAL A 2 3.19 -14.74 14.20
CA VAL A 2 1.93 -14.36 13.51
C VAL A 2 1.56 -15.22 12.29
N LEU A 3 2.35 -15.26 11.20
CA LEU A 3 2.01 -16.09 10.03
C LEU A 3 2.06 -17.60 10.28
N ALA A 4 2.96 -18.07 11.15
CA ALA A 4 3.05 -19.50 11.49
C ALA A 4 1.84 -19.97 12.30
N ASP A 5 1.26 -19.08 13.10
CA ASP A 5 0.08 -19.36 13.94
C ASP A 5 -1.24 -19.12 13.19
N ASN A 6 -1.18 -18.58 11.97
CA ASN A 6 -2.35 -18.23 11.14
C ASN A 6 -2.26 -18.93 9.76
N PRO A 7 -2.61 -20.22 9.68
CA PRO A 7 -2.48 -21.00 8.43
C PRO A 7 -3.42 -20.55 7.31
N LYS A 8 -4.47 -19.79 7.63
CA LYS A 8 -5.39 -19.17 6.67
C LYS A 8 -4.89 -17.80 6.16
N GLY A 9 -3.69 -17.39 6.56
CA GLY A 9 -3.13 -16.08 6.27
C GLY A 9 -3.60 -14.98 7.22
N VAL A 10 -3.12 -13.75 6.97
CA VAL A 10 -3.45 -12.57 7.80
C VAL A 10 -3.88 -11.38 6.94
N LEU A 11 -4.67 -10.50 7.55
CA LEU A 11 -5.02 -9.21 6.97
C LEU A 11 -4.22 -8.10 7.66
N VAL A 12 -3.51 -7.31 6.86
CA VAL A 12 -2.87 -6.07 7.28
C VAL A 12 -3.77 -4.91 6.86
N TYR A 13 -4.53 -4.40 7.82
CA TYR A 13 -5.34 -3.21 7.65
C TYR A 13 -4.59 -1.98 8.15
N ARG A 14 -4.59 -0.91 7.35
CA ARG A 14 -4.07 0.40 7.73
C ARG A 14 -5.02 1.46 7.19
N ASP A 15 -5.37 2.45 8.01
CA ASP A 15 -6.14 3.58 7.50
C ASP A 15 -5.33 4.35 6.44
N GLU A 16 -4.02 4.50 6.66
CA GLU A 16 -3.08 5.12 5.72
C GLU A 16 -1.87 4.20 5.41
N LEU A 17 -1.68 3.88 4.13
CA LEU A 17 -0.65 2.96 3.64
C LEU A 17 0.74 3.60 3.44
N ALA A 18 0.88 4.92 3.53
CA ALA A 18 2.17 5.60 3.37
C ALA A 18 3.30 5.00 4.24
N SER A 19 2.97 4.66 5.50
CA SER A 19 3.90 4.03 6.43
C SER A 19 4.29 2.60 6.02
N TRP A 20 3.36 1.85 5.43
CA TRP A 20 3.62 0.50 4.93
C TRP A 20 4.60 0.52 3.76
N PHE A 21 4.38 1.39 2.76
CA PHE A 21 5.31 1.56 1.63
C PHE A 21 6.70 2.02 2.10
N THR A 22 6.75 2.94 3.07
CA THR A 22 8.02 3.38 3.66
C THR A 22 8.76 2.22 4.31
N GLY A 23 8.05 1.30 4.96
CA GLY A 23 8.62 0.10 5.57
C GLY A 23 9.25 -0.86 4.56
N LEU A 24 8.81 -0.89 3.30
CA LEU A 24 9.39 -1.75 2.26
C LEU A 24 10.83 -1.37 1.90
N THR A 25 11.15 -0.08 2.00
CA THR A 25 12.45 0.48 1.56
C THR A 25 13.41 0.75 2.72
N ARG A 26 12.90 0.88 3.95
CA ARG A 26 13.68 1.32 5.11
C ARG A 26 14.05 0.12 6.01
N TYR A 27 15.34 0.05 6.38
CA TYR A 27 15.91 -0.76 7.48
C TYR A 27 16.31 -2.24 7.27
N SER A 28 16.74 -2.66 6.08
CA SER A 28 17.26 -4.03 5.94
C SER A 28 18.31 -4.15 4.83
N LYS A 29 19.38 -4.93 5.09
CA LYS A 29 20.35 -5.40 4.06
C LYS A 29 19.69 -6.32 3.02
N THR A 30 18.41 -6.64 3.19
CA THR A 30 17.58 -7.55 2.40
C THR A 30 16.30 -6.82 1.97
N ASP A 31 15.92 -6.95 0.71
CA ASP A 31 14.75 -6.29 0.12
C ASP A 31 13.43 -6.87 0.68
N ALA A 32 12.73 -6.11 1.53
CA ALA A 32 11.46 -6.52 2.11
C ALA A 32 10.34 -6.65 1.04
N THR A 33 10.51 -5.99 -0.11
CA THR A 33 9.61 -6.16 -1.25
C THR A 33 9.56 -7.61 -1.70
N ALA A 34 10.71 -8.29 -1.75
CA ALA A 34 10.80 -9.69 -2.15
C ALA A 34 10.01 -10.63 -1.21
N ASP A 35 9.98 -10.34 0.09
CA ASP A 35 9.18 -11.09 1.06
C ASP A 35 7.68 -10.92 0.76
N TRP A 36 7.22 -9.68 0.57
CA TRP A 36 5.82 -9.38 0.23
C TRP A 36 5.38 -9.98 -1.11
N LEU A 37 6.27 -10.00 -2.11
CA LEU A 37 6.00 -10.62 -3.40
C LEU A 37 5.77 -12.14 -3.29
N GLN A 38 6.43 -12.81 -2.34
CA GLN A 38 6.20 -14.24 -2.07
C GLN A 38 4.82 -14.47 -1.43
N LEU A 39 4.39 -13.56 -0.54
CA LEU A 39 3.10 -13.66 0.15
C LEU A 39 1.90 -13.61 -0.81
N PHE A 40 2.02 -12.86 -1.90
CA PHE A 40 0.98 -12.75 -2.94
C PHE A 40 0.56 -14.10 -3.54
N HIS A 41 1.49 -15.04 -3.60
CA HIS A 41 1.29 -16.38 -4.17
C HIS A 41 1.14 -17.46 -3.11
N ALA A 42 1.00 -17.08 -1.83
CA ALA A 42 0.95 -18.00 -0.70
C ALA A 42 2.10 -19.03 -0.71
N ARG A 43 3.32 -18.59 -1.11
CA ARG A 43 4.48 -19.48 -1.26
C ARG A 43 5.05 -19.88 0.11
N PRO A 44 5.80 -20.99 0.17
CA PRO A 44 6.56 -21.31 1.37
C PRO A 44 7.54 -20.18 1.71
N LEU A 45 7.55 -19.77 2.98
CA LEU A 45 8.47 -18.78 3.51
C LEU A 45 9.25 -19.38 4.68
N SER A 46 10.58 -19.30 4.62
CA SER A 46 11.46 -19.73 5.69
C SER A 46 12.15 -18.51 6.30
N VAL A 47 12.02 -18.35 7.62
CA VAL A 47 12.63 -17.25 8.36
C VAL A 47 13.63 -17.82 9.37
N ASP A 48 14.90 -17.53 9.13
CA ASP A 48 15.97 -17.84 10.08
C ASP A 48 16.04 -16.78 11.18
N ARG A 49 16.10 -17.23 12.42
CA ARG A 49 16.16 -16.41 13.63
C ARG A 49 17.49 -16.64 14.31
N LYS A 50 18.13 -15.54 14.75
CA LYS A 50 19.37 -15.60 15.54
C LYS A 50 19.15 -16.02 16.99
N THR A 51 17.92 -15.91 17.49
CA THR A 51 17.55 -16.14 18.91
C THR A 51 16.13 -16.70 19.01
N GLY A 52 15.91 -17.60 19.98
CA GLY A 52 14.63 -18.27 20.27
C GLY A 52 14.68 -19.79 20.10
N ASP A 53 13.66 -20.51 20.59
CA ASP A 53 13.64 -21.98 20.65
C ASP A 53 13.63 -22.66 19.27
N LYS A 54 13.15 -21.94 18.24
CA LYS A 54 13.20 -22.37 16.83
C LYS A 54 14.08 -21.41 16.04
N LEU A 55 15.25 -21.90 15.63
CA LEU A 55 16.22 -21.17 14.82
C LEU A 55 15.75 -20.95 13.37
N THR A 56 14.86 -21.79 12.86
CA THR A 56 14.23 -21.62 11.54
C THR A 56 12.74 -21.87 11.66
N ILE A 57 11.94 -20.94 11.15
CA ILE A 57 10.48 -21.07 11.06
C ILE A 57 10.11 -21.23 9.58
N ALA A 58 9.63 -22.42 9.22
CA ALA A 58 9.07 -22.69 7.89
C ALA A 58 7.55 -22.52 7.92
N ILE A 59 7.03 -21.72 6.99
CA ILE A 59 5.60 -21.45 6.82
C ILE A 59 5.24 -21.96 5.42
N PRO A 60 4.56 -23.11 5.28
CA PRO A 60 4.29 -23.73 3.97
C PRO A 60 3.42 -22.87 3.03
N HIS A 61 2.47 -22.12 3.60
CA HIS A 61 1.53 -21.27 2.87
C HIS A 61 1.47 -19.88 3.50
N ALA A 62 2.51 -19.07 3.25
CA ALA A 62 2.58 -17.73 3.82
C ALA A 62 1.73 -16.76 2.99
N ALA A 63 0.56 -16.36 3.50
CA ALA A 63 -0.35 -15.44 2.81
C ALA A 63 -0.64 -14.21 3.67
N ALA A 64 -0.59 -13.03 3.05
CA ALA A 64 -1.05 -11.79 3.67
C ALA A 64 -1.81 -10.93 2.65
N GLY A 65 -2.98 -10.43 3.06
CA GLY A 65 -3.68 -9.36 2.36
C GLY A 65 -3.31 -8.01 2.96
N VAL A 66 -3.23 -6.97 2.13
CA VAL A 66 -3.08 -5.59 2.58
C VAL A 66 -4.24 -4.77 2.05
N ILE A 67 -4.86 -3.96 2.92
CA ILE A 67 -5.92 -3.02 2.55
C ILE A 67 -5.77 -1.75 3.35
N GLY A 68 -6.02 -0.62 2.70
CA GLY A 68 -5.96 0.68 3.31
C GLY A 68 -6.17 1.80 2.31
N THR A 69 -6.17 3.02 2.80
CA THR A 69 -6.24 4.22 1.95
C THR A 69 -4.85 4.82 1.75
N ILE A 70 -4.71 5.61 0.71
CA ILE A 70 -3.50 6.38 0.43
C ILE A 70 -3.87 7.58 -0.44
N GLN A 71 -3.26 8.72 -0.16
CA GLN A 71 -3.47 9.91 -0.98
C GLN A 71 -2.80 9.75 -2.36
N PRO A 72 -3.41 10.22 -3.48
CA PRO A 72 -2.86 10.07 -4.82
C PRO A 72 -1.41 10.56 -4.97
N VAL A 73 -1.09 11.74 -4.42
CA VAL A 73 0.27 12.31 -4.45
C VAL A 73 1.28 11.43 -3.69
N VAL A 74 0.85 10.80 -2.59
CA VAL A 74 1.70 9.90 -1.80
C VAL A 74 1.87 8.57 -2.52
N LEU A 75 0.82 8.07 -3.17
CA LEU A 75 0.87 6.87 -4.02
C LEU A 75 1.85 7.04 -5.19
N ALA A 76 1.84 8.20 -5.86
CA ALA A 76 2.78 8.53 -6.94
C ALA A 76 4.24 8.37 -6.49
N ARG A 77 4.55 8.84 -5.26
CA ARG A 77 5.88 8.74 -4.65
C ARG A 77 6.21 7.33 -4.18
N ALA A 78 5.21 6.59 -3.69
CA ALA A 78 5.36 5.23 -3.21
C ALA A 78 5.61 4.23 -4.35
N PHE A 79 5.01 4.44 -5.52
CA PHE A 79 5.23 3.64 -6.73
C PHE A 79 6.53 4.05 -7.42
N THR A 80 7.65 3.83 -6.72
CA THR A 80 8.99 4.08 -7.24
C THR A 80 9.31 3.19 -8.45
N ARG A 81 10.31 3.59 -9.24
CA ARG A 81 10.80 2.79 -10.37
C ARG A 81 11.19 1.36 -9.96
N ASP A 82 11.85 1.21 -8.81
CA ASP A 82 12.29 -0.10 -8.33
C ASP A 82 11.10 -0.96 -7.86
N PHE A 83 10.09 -0.35 -7.23
CA PHE A 83 8.88 -1.06 -6.81
C PHE A 83 8.02 -1.51 -8.00
N ARG A 84 7.97 -0.70 -9.06
CA ARG A 84 7.36 -1.05 -10.35
C ARG A 84 8.12 -2.18 -11.04
N ALA A 85 9.43 -2.04 -11.18
CA ALA A 85 10.30 -3.03 -11.82
C ALA A 85 10.33 -4.39 -11.11
N SER A 86 10.14 -4.42 -9.78
CA SER A 86 10.00 -5.68 -9.03
C SER A 86 8.64 -6.36 -9.21
N GLY A 87 7.68 -5.70 -9.87
CA GLY A 87 6.30 -6.16 -10.03
C GLY A 87 5.45 -5.98 -8.76
N GLY A 88 5.89 -5.17 -7.80
CA GLY A 88 5.14 -4.83 -6.60
C GLY A 88 3.87 -4.05 -6.93
N ALA A 89 4.00 -2.99 -7.72
CA ALA A 89 2.87 -2.15 -8.14
C ALA A 89 1.78 -2.96 -8.86
N ALA A 90 2.19 -3.85 -9.78
CA ALA A 90 1.29 -4.73 -10.55
C ALA A 90 0.42 -5.69 -9.70
N ARG A 91 0.76 -5.90 -8.43
CA ARG A 91 0.00 -6.76 -7.51
C ARG A 91 -0.97 -5.97 -6.62
N ILE A 92 -0.89 -4.65 -6.58
CA ILE A 92 -1.80 -3.82 -5.80
C ILE A 92 -3.03 -3.49 -6.64
N LEU A 93 -4.21 -3.84 -6.14
CA LEU A 93 -5.48 -3.38 -6.70
C LEU A 93 -5.73 -1.96 -6.23
N VAL A 94 -5.85 -1.02 -7.16
CA VAL A 94 -6.09 0.40 -6.88
C VAL A 94 -7.53 0.77 -7.19
N VAL A 95 -8.10 1.66 -6.37
CA VAL A 95 -9.43 2.26 -6.57
C VAL A 95 -9.35 3.72 -6.19
N MET A 96 -9.73 4.60 -7.11
CA MET A 96 -9.69 6.06 -6.95
C MET A 96 -11.07 6.64 -7.29
N PRO A 97 -12.08 6.43 -6.44
CA PRO A 97 -13.45 6.84 -6.76
C PRO A 97 -13.49 8.35 -7.06
N PRO A 98 -14.38 8.82 -7.95
CA PRO A 98 -14.51 10.24 -8.26
C PRO A 98 -14.74 11.06 -6.98
N PRO A 99 -14.16 12.27 -6.87
CA PRO A 99 -14.38 13.12 -5.72
C PRO A 99 -15.88 13.43 -5.58
N ARG A 100 -16.41 13.27 -4.37
CA ARG A 100 -17.77 13.66 -4.03
C ARG A 100 -17.70 14.72 -2.96
N GLN A 101 -18.58 15.73 -3.04
CA GLN A 101 -18.73 16.70 -1.97
C GLN A 101 -19.14 15.97 -0.69
N LYS A 102 -18.45 16.26 0.41
CA LYS A 102 -18.85 15.78 1.73
C LYS A 102 -20.18 16.43 2.09
N VAL A 103 -21.21 15.61 2.22
CA VAL A 103 -22.53 16.01 2.70
C VAL A 103 -22.73 15.31 4.04
N TRP A 104 -23.11 16.06 5.08
CA TRP A 104 -23.47 15.47 6.37
C TRP A 104 -24.80 14.73 6.22
N THR A 105 -24.85 13.49 6.69
CA THR A 105 -26.06 12.66 6.75
C THR A 105 -26.05 11.90 8.07
N ASP A 106 -27.23 11.70 8.68
CA ASP A 106 -27.39 10.77 9.80
C ASP A 106 -27.67 9.34 9.31
N ASP A 107 -27.69 9.12 7.98
CA ASP A 107 -27.76 7.80 7.37
C ASP A 107 -26.56 6.96 7.81
N ASP A 108 -26.85 5.81 8.41
CA ASP A 108 -25.85 4.83 8.84
C ASP A 108 -26.13 3.46 8.17
N LEU A 109 -25.17 2.55 8.25
CA LEU A 109 -25.32 1.17 7.76
C LEU A 109 -26.50 0.50 8.48
N PRO A 110 -27.55 0.05 7.76
CA PRO A 110 -28.69 -0.59 8.41
C PRO A 110 -28.25 -1.81 9.22
N ALA A 111 -28.72 -1.91 10.47
CA ALA A 111 -28.29 -2.96 11.40
C ALA A 111 -28.46 -4.39 10.86
N ALA A 112 -29.51 -4.62 10.05
CA ALA A 112 -29.72 -5.91 9.38
C ALA A 112 -28.60 -6.24 8.38
N VAL A 113 -28.15 -5.26 7.59
CA VAL A 113 -27.06 -5.43 6.62
C VAL A 113 -25.74 -5.70 7.35
N ALA A 114 -25.48 -4.98 8.45
CA ALA A 114 -24.31 -5.21 9.29
C ALA A 114 -24.31 -6.63 9.89
N ALA A 115 -25.45 -7.09 10.41
CA ALA A 115 -25.60 -8.43 10.96
C ALA A 115 -25.44 -9.53 9.89
N ASP A 116 -26.00 -9.34 8.70
CA ASP A 116 -25.86 -10.28 7.58
C ASP A 116 -24.40 -10.40 7.13
N TYR A 117 -23.69 -9.27 7.05
CA TYR A 117 -22.26 -9.26 6.74
C TYR A 117 -21.43 -9.96 7.81
N GLU A 118 -21.70 -9.71 9.10
CA GLU A 118 -21.04 -10.41 10.20
C GLU A 118 -21.26 -11.92 10.12
N ALA A 119 -22.50 -12.36 9.90
CA ALA A 119 -22.85 -13.78 9.76
C ALA A 119 -22.14 -14.42 8.57
N LEU A 120 -22.07 -13.73 7.43
CA LEU A 120 -21.33 -14.18 6.26
C LEU A 120 -19.84 -14.37 6.57
N VAL A 121 -19.19 -13.38 7.18
CA VAL A 121 -17.76 -13.47 7.55
C VAL A 121 -17.52 -14.62 8.52
N ARG A 122 -18.38 -14.82 9.51
CA ARG A 122 -18.27 -15.94 10.46
C ARG A 122 -18.32 -17.29 9.74
N ARG A 123 -19.25 -17.48 8.82
CA ARG A 123 -19.36 -18.72 8.03
C ARG A 123 -18.18 -18.92 7.09
N LEU A 124 -17.68 -17.87 6.44
CA LEU A 124 -16.45 -17.95 5.64
C LEU A 124 -15.24 -18.43 6.48
N ARG A 125 -15.18 -18.05 7.76
CA ARG A 125 -14.10 -18.50 8.67
C ARG A 125 -14.23 -19.96 9.10
N GLU A 126 -15.41 -20.57 8.97
CA GLU A 126 -15.64 -22.00 9.27
C GLU A 126 -15.04 -22.93 8.21
N PHE A 127 -14.69 -22.42 7.02
CA PHE A 127 -13.94 -23.20 6.05
C PHE A 127 -12.53 -23.50 6.57
N GLU A 128 -12.28 -24.75 6.91
CA GLU A 128 -10.97 -25.24 7.35
C GLU A 128 -10.16 -25.79 6.17
N PRO A 129 -8.82 -25.66 6.22
CA PRO A 129 -7.95 -26.36 5.28
C PRO A 129 -8.14 -27.88 5.40
N ALA A 130 -7.83 -28.61 4.33
CA ALA A 130 -7.68 -30.06 4.41
C ALA A 130 -6.42 -30.41 5.21
N THR A 131 -6.25 -31.68 5.57
CA THR A 131 -5.03 -32.20 6.18
C THR A 131 -4.34 -33.16 5.22
N ASP A 132 -3.03 -33.05 5.08
CA ASP A 132 -2.22 -34.03 4.35
C ASP A 132 -1.98 -35.32 5.19
N ALA A 133 -1.20 -36.25 4.63
CA ALA A 133 -0.89 -37.53 5.27
C ALA A 133 -0.09 -37.38 6.59
N ASP A 134 0.62 -36.28 6.77
CA ASP A 134 1.38 -35.96 7.99
C ASP A 134 0.54 -35.14 8.99
N GLY A 135 -0.76 -34.95 8.72
CA GLY A 135 -1.66 -34.15 9.54
C GLY A 135 -1.45 -32.64 9.44
N ARG A 136 -0.72 -32.16 8.41
CA ARG A 136 -0.45 -30.73 8.22
C ARG A 136 -1.57 -30.08 7.42
N PRO A 137 -1.97 -28.84 7.76
CA PRO A 137 -3.00 -28.13 7.03
C PRO A 137 -2.53 -27.79 5.62
N VAL A 138 -3.35 -28.13 4.62
CA VAL A 138 -3.13 -27.85 3.20
C VAL A 138 -4.38 -27.22 2.56
N PRO A 139 -4.22 -26.32 1.56
CA PRO A 139 -5.35 -25.72 0.87
C PRO A 139 -6.25 -26.75 0.21
N VAL A 140 -7.57 -26.54 0.27
CA VAL A 140 -8.54 -27.35 -0.47
C VAL A 140 -8.58 -26.87 -1.93
N PRO A 141 -8.24 -27.71 -2.93
CA PRO A 141 -8.27 -27.30 -4.32
C PRO A 141 -9.71 -27.26 -4.83
N VAL A 142 -10.21 -26.06 -5.18
CA VAL A 142 -11.51 -25.90 -5.85
C VAL A 142 -11.28 -25.80 -7.35
N ARG A 143 -11.96 -26.65 -8.14
CA ARG A 143 -11.81 -26.72 -9.60
C ARG A 143 -12.96 -25.98 -10.30
N PHE A 144 -12.78 -25.62 -11.56
CA PHE A 144 -13.87 -25.16 -12.41
C PHE A 144 -14.76 -26.32 -12.84
N THR A 145 -16.05 -26.07 -13.04
CA THR A 145 -16.90 -26.95 -13.83
C THR A 145 -16.40 -27.01 -15.28
N PRO A 146 -16.77 -28.02 -16.08
CA PRO A 146 -16.39 -28.08 -17.49
C PRO A 146 -16.76 -26.80 -18.28
N ALA A 147 -17.97 -26.27 -18.07
CA ALA A 147 -18.43 -25.04 -18.71
C ALA A 147 -17.62 -23.81 -18.29
N ALA A 148 -17.36 -23.66 -16.98
CA ALA A 148 -16.50 -22.58 -16.48
C ALA A 148 -15.07 -22.72 -17.02
N ARG A 149 -14.53 -23.94 -17.13
CA ARG A 149 -13.19 -24.17 -17.68
C ARG A 149 -13.09 -23.76 -19.15
N GLU A 150 -14.12 -24.02 -19.96
CA GLU A 150 -14.16 -23.58 -21.34
C GLU A 150 -14.17 -22.04 -21.43
N GLN A 151 -15.03 -21.39 -20.64
CA GLN A 151 -15.10 -19.93 -20.58
C GLN A 151 -13.79 -19.31 -20.09
N TRP A 152 -13.13 -19.94 -19.11
CA TRP A 152 -11.80 -19.53 -18.64
C TRP A 152 -10.77 -19.55 -19.78
N GLY A 153 -10.76 -20.59 -20.61
CA GLY A 153 -9.86 -20.66 -21.77
C GLY A 153 -10.09 -19.52 -22.76
N ARG A 154 -11.36 -19.16 -23.02
CA ARG A 154 -11.72 -18.01 -23.87
C ARG A 154 -11.21 -16.70 -23.27
N PHE A 155 -11.44 -16.49 -21.97
CA PHE A 155 -10.94 -15.32 -21.25
C PHE A 155 -9.42 -15.21 -21.28
N VAL A 156 -8.68 -16.29 -21.01
CA VAL A 156 -7.21 -16.27 -21.03
C VAL A 156 -6.68 -15.89 -22.42
N ASN A 157 -7.27 -16.42 -23.50
CA ASN A 157 -6.85 -16.07 -24.86
C ASN A 157 -7.12 -14.59 -25.18
N GLU A 158 -8.32 -14.10 -24.86
CA GLU A 158 -8.69 -12.69 -25.04
C GLU A 158 -7.78 -11.76 -24.22
N TRP A 159 -7.57 -12.10 -22.95
CA TRP A 159 -6.78 -11.31 -22.01
C TRP A 159 -5.29 -11.33 -22.35
N GLY A 160 -4.79 -12.45 -22.88
CA GLY A 160 -3.43 -12.57 -23.40
C GLY A 160 -3.18 -11.59 -24.54
N GLN A 161 -4.12 -11.45 -25.48
CA GLN A 161 -4.04 -10.45 -26.54
C GLN A 161 -4.05 -9.03 -25.97
N LYS A 162 -4.98 -8.73 -25.04
CA LYS A 162 -5.03 -7.40 -24.40
C LYS A 162 -3.75 -7.05 -23.64
N THR A 163 -3.13 -8.03 -22.98
CA THR A 163 -1.87 -7.86 -22.26
C THR A 163 -0.72 -7.59 -23.24
N PHE A 164 -0.69 -8.30 -24.38
CA PHE A 164 0.29 -8.07 -25.45
C PHE A 164 0.14 -6.68 -26.08
N ASP A 165 -1.09 -6.24 -26.35
CA ASP A 165 -1.37 -4.92 -26.93
C ASP A 165 -1.03 -3.78 -25.97
N ALA A 166 -1.02 -4.03 -24.67
CA ALA A 166 -0.68 -3.04 -23.64
C ALA A 166 0.82 -2.71 -23.56
N GLY A 167 1.69 -3.49 -24.23
CA GLY A 167 3.13 -3.26 -24.29
C GLY A 167 3.96 -4.48 -23.87
N GLU A 168 5.26 -4.26 -23.66
CA GLU A 168 6.14 -5.29 -23.12
C GLU A 168 5.86 -5.51 -21.63
N GLU A 169 6.21 -6.66 -21.04
CA GLU A 169 6.03 -6.87 -19.58
C GLU A 169 6.81 -5.86 -18.72
N SER A 170 7.79 -5.16 -19.32
CA SER A 170 8.50 -4.04 -18.67
C SER A 170 7.66 -2.77 -18.55
N ASP A 171 6.57 -2.65 -19.30
CA ASP A 171 5.58 -1.59 -19.18
C ASP A 171 4.65 -1.88 -18.00
N ASP A 172 4.52 -0.91 -17.10
CA ASP A 172 3.76 -1.05 -15.84
C ASP A 172 2.34 -1.58 -16.04
N LEU A 173 1.69 -1.16 -17.13
CA LEU A 173 0.32 -1.53 -17.46
C LEU A 173 0.24 -3.00 -17.91
N ALA A 174 1.13 -3.44 -18.80
CA ALA A 174 1.21 -4.84 -19.21
C ALA A 174 1.56 -5.75 -18.03
N ALA A 175 2.48 -5.32 -17.15
CA ALA A 175 2.80 -6.03 -15.91
C ALA A 175 1.56 -6.19 -15.00
N ALA A 176 0.74 -5.14 -14.86
CA ALA A 176 -0.51 -5.20 -14.10
C ALA A 176 -1.54 -6.13 -14.76
N PHE A 177 -1.74 -6.04 -16.07
CA PHE A 177 -2.66 -6.89 -16.82
C PHE A 177 -2.27 -8.37 -16.72
N SER A 178 -0.98 -8.70 -16.76
CA SER A 178 -0.46 -10.05 -16.49
C SER A 178 -0.92 -10.61 -15.13
N LYS A 179 -1.02 -9.77 -14.09
CA LYS A 179 -1.51 -10.21 -12.76
C LYS A 179 -3.04 -10.24 -12.68
N MET A 180 -3.75 -9.44 -13.49
CA MET A 180 -5.21 -9.43 -13.53
C MET A 180 -5.81 -10.76 -13.96
N GLU A 181 -5.14 -11.51 -14.85
CA GLU A 181 -5.56 -12.87 -15.19
C GLU A 181 -5.71 -13.72 -13.91
N GLY A 182 -4.65 -13.81 -13.10
CA GLY A 182 -4.70 -14.55 -11.84
C GLY A 182 -5.72 -14.00 -10.85
N TYR A 183 -6.02 -12.69 -10.89
CA TYR A 183 -7.08 -12.10 -10.07
C TYR A 183 -8.48 -12.54 -10.49
N ALA A 184 -8.77 -12.70 -11.78
CA ALA A 184 -10.07 -13.18 -12.25
C ALA A 184 -10.45 -14.53 -11.62
N ALA A 185 -9.50 -15.47 -11.56
CA ALA A 185 -9.71 -16.76 -10.88
C ALA A 185 -9.89 -16.61 -9.36
N ARG A 186 -9.11 -15.73 -8.72
CA ARG A 186 -9.23 -15.45 -7.27
C ARG A 186 -10.59 -14.82 -6.92
N PHE A 187 -11.04 -13.85 -7.70
CA PHE A 187 -12.35 -13.22 -7.53
C PHE A 187 -13.48 -14.20 -7.77
N ALA A 188 -13.36 -15.08 -8.77
CA ALA A 188 -14.34 -16.13 -9.00
C ALA A 188 -14.46 -17.08 -7.80
N LEU A 189 -13.33 -17.46 -7.20
CA LEU A 189 -13.33 -18.28 -5.99
C LEU A 189 -13.95 -17.52 -4.80
N ILE A 190 -13.59 -16.25 -4.59
CA ILE A 190 -14.18 -15.42 -3.52
C ILE A 190 -15.70 -15.32 -3.68
N HIS A 191 -16.17 -14.98 -4.87
CA HIS A 191 -17.59 -14.90 -5.18
C HIS A 191 -18.31 -16.24 -4.95
N HIS A 192 -17.72 -17.35 -5.41
CA HIS A 192 -18.25 -18.69 -5.17
C HIS A 192 -18.39 -18.99 -3.68
N LEU A 193 -17.34 -18.74 -2.89
CA LEU A 193 -17.34 -19.00 -1.44
C LEU A 193 -18.35 -18.13 -0.71
N VAL A 194 -18.52 -16.87 -1.11
CA VAL A 194 -19.55 -15.97 -0.56
C VAL A 194 -20.94 -16.52 -0.81
N LEU A 195 -21.26 -16.98 -2.03
CA LEU A 195 -22.55 -17.58 -2.35
C LEU A 195 -22.80 -18.87 -1.57
N ARG A 196 -21.77 -19.68 -1.31
CA ARG A 196 -21.89 -20.92 -0.51
C ARG A 196 -22.08 -20.63 0.97
N ALA A 197 -21.45 -19.59 1.50
CA ALA A 197 -21.59 -19.19 2.90
C ALA A 197 -22.90 -18.42 3.17
N ALA A 198 -23.57 -17.89 2.14
CA ALA A 198 -24.86 -17.22 2.27
C ALA A 198 -25.96 -18.19 2.77
N PRO A 199 -27.02 -17.68 3.46
CA PRO A 199 -28.12 -18.53 3.93
C PRO A 199 -28.73 -19.36 2.79
N GLY A 200 -28.88 -20.67 2.99
CA GLY A 200 -29.39 -21.60 1.97
C GLY A 200 -28.34 -22.13 0.99
N GLY A 201 -27.07 -21.74 1.11
CA GLY A 201 -25.96 -22.33 0.36
C GLY A 201 -25.64 -23.77 0.81
N ALA A 202 -25.29 -24.64 -0.15
CA ALA A 202 -24.81 -25.99 0.13
C ALA A 202 -23.42 -25.97 0.81
N THR A 203 -23.13 -26.97 1.65
CA THR A 203 -21.85 -27.13 2.38
C THR A 203 -20.67 -27.50 1.45
N ILE A 204 -19.61 -26.68 1.51
CA ILE A 204 -18.15 -26.87 1.28
C ILE A 204 -17.66 -27.82 0.14
N PRO A 205 -16.83 -27.34 -0.81
CA PRO A 205 -17.25 -26.65 -2.02
C PRO A 205 -17.28 -27.60 -3.24
N ASP A 206 -18.39 -27.55 -3.95
CA ASP A 206 -18.49 -27.98 -5.34
C ASP A 206 -17.56 -27.17 -6.26
N ALA A 207 -17.43 -27.60 -7.51
CA ALA A 207 -16.69 -26.86 -8.52
C ALA A 207 -17.23 -25.43 -8.74
N VAL A 208 -16.34 -24.47 -9.01
CA VAL A 208 -16.70 -23.09 -9.41
C VAL A 208 -17.44 -23.14 -10.74
N GLY A 209 -18.71 -22.72 -10.71
CA GLY A 209 -19.59 -22.63 -11.87
C GLY A 209 -19.38 -21.37 -12.71
N LEU A 210 -20.14 -21.29 -13.81
CA LEU A 210 -20.02 -20.23 -14.81
C LEU A 210 -20.31 -18.84 -14.20
N ASP A 211 -21.40 -18.68 -13.45
CA ASP A 211 -21.80 -17.40 -12.87
C ASP A 211 -20.70 -16.77 -11.99
N SER A 212 -20.05 -17.58 -11.15
CA SER A 212 -18.97 -17.11 -10.29
C SER A 212 -17.72 -16.77 -11.09
N LEU A 213 -17.43 -17.54 -12.15
CA LEU A 213 -16.34 -17.22 -13.05
C LEU A 213 -16.58 -15.88 -13.76
N GLU A 214 -17.78 -15.66 -14.29
CA GLU A 214 -18.14 -14.43 -14.98
C GLU A 214 -18.11 -13.21 -14.06
N ALA A 215 -18.56 -13.35 -12.81
CA ALA A 215 -18.39 -12.33 -11.77
C ALA A 215 -16.91 -12.01 -11.54
N GLY A 216 -16.06 -13.03 -11.44
CA GLY A 216 -14.62 -12.86 -11.27
C GLY A 216 -13.94 -12.14 -12.46
N ILE A 217 -14.29 -12.52 -13.68
CA ILE A 217 -13.83 -11.87 -14.92
C ILE A 217 -14.29 -10.40 -14.95
N THR A 218 -15.54 -10.14 -14.58
CA THR A 218 -16.11 -8.78 -14.55
C THR A 218 -15.34 -7.89 -13.59
N LEU A 219 -15.06 -8.38 -12.37
CA LEU A 219 -14.25 -7.65 -11.40
C LEU A 219 -12.82 -7.41 -11.90
N ALA A 220 -12.18 -8.43 -12.49
CA ALA A 220 -10.82 -8.28 -13.03
C ALA A 220 -10.76 -7.23 -14.16
N ARG A 221 -11.73 -7.25 -15.08
CA ARG A 221 -11.83 -6.23 -16.15
C ARG A 221 -12.04 -4.83 -15.58
N TRP A 222 -12.88 -4.68 -14.57
CA TRP A 222 -13.11 -3.40 -13.90
C TRP A 222 -11.83 -2.89 -13.22
N PHE A 223 -11.14 -3.73 -12.44
CA PHE A 223 -9.88 -3.36 -11.80
C PHE A 223 -8.78 -3.04 -12.80
N ALA A 224 -8.73 -3.72 -13.94
CA ALA A 224 -7.79 -3.40 -15.01
C ALA A 224 -8.04 -2.00 -15.59
N ALA A 225 -9.30 -1.67 -15.89
CA ALA A 225 -9.67 -0.33 -16.36
C ALA A 225 -9.38 0.75 -15.31
N GLU A 226 -9.63 0.44 -14.04
CA GLU A 226 -9.31 1.35 -12.93
C GLU A 226 -7.81 1.55 -12.75
N THR A 227 -7.01 0.49 -12.92
CA THR A 227 -5.55 0.55 -12.90
C THR A 227 -5.02 1.44 -14.02
N GLU A 228 -5.53 1.28 -15.24
CA GLU A 228 -5.18 2.11 -16.39
C GLU A 228 -5.46 3.60 -16.10
N ARG A 229 -6.64 3.90 -15.56
CA ARG A 229 -7.04 5.27 -15.21
C ARG A 229 -6.18 5.87 -14.10
N VAL A 230 -5.85 5.11 -13.06
CA VAL A 230 -4.98 5.56 -11.98
C VAL A 230 -3.56 5.77 -12.49
N TYR A 231 -3.01 4.86 -13.30
CA TYR A 231 -1.65 4.98 -13.82
C TYR A 231 -1.49 6.20 -14.73
N ALA A 232 -2.49 6.49 -15.57
CA ALA A 232 -2.54 7.72 -16.36
C ALA A 232 -2.50 8.97 -15.47
N ALA A 233 -3.34 9.03 -14.43
CA ALA A 233 -3.36 10.16 -13.50
C ALA A 233 -2.03 10.34 -12.74
N LEU A 234 -1.39 9.25 -12.32
CA LEU A 234 -0.08 9.31 -11.65
C LEU A 234 1.03 9.81 -12.60
N ALA A 235 0.98 9.44 -13.88
CA ALA A 235 1.93 9.91 -14.89
C ALA A 235 1.77 11.42 -15.17
N GLU A 236 0.53 11.91 -15.24
CA GLU A 236 0.23 13.34 -15.37
C GLU A 236 0.77 14.15 -14.19
N ASP A 237 0.56 13.67 -12.96
CA ASP A 237 1.09 14.30 -11.75
C ASP A 237 2.62 14.33 -11.70
N ASP A 238 3.29 13.25 -12.10
CA ASP A 238 4.77 13.21 -12.16
C ASP A 238 5.30 14.19 -13.21
N SER A 239 4.66 14.26 -14.38
CA SER A 239 5.02 15.23 -15.42
C SER A 239 4.85 16.67 -14.93
N THR A 240 3.74 16.98 -14.24
CA THR A 240 3.46 18.30 -13.70
C THR A 240 4.42 18.64 -12.54
N SER A 241 4.72 17.68 -11.66
CA SER A 241 5.69 17.80 -10.59
C SER A 241 7.11 18.05 -11.12
N ARG A 242 7.50 17.32 -12.18
CA ARG A 242 8.76 17.54 -12.91
C ARG A 242 8.81 18.95 -13.47
N LEU A 243 7.75 19.43 -14.13
CA LEU A 243 7.67 20.80 -14.64
C LEU A 243 7.78 21.83 -13.52
N ARG A 244 7.07 21.66 -12.40
CA ARG A 244 7.21 22.50 -11.20
C ARG A 244 8.66 22.57 -10.72
N ALA A 245 9.35 21.43 -10.62
CA ALA A 245 10.74 21.40 -10.18
C ALA A 245 11.70 22.14 -11.15
N VAL A 246 11.44 22.11 -12.46
CA VAL A 246 12.19 22.92 -13.42
C VAL A 246 11.85 24.40 -13.23
N ALA A 247 10.57 24.74 -13.09
CA ALA A 247 10.10 26.10 -12.87
C ALA A 247 10.69 26.71 -11.58
N ASP A 248 10.69 25.98 -10.47
CA ASP A 248 11.31 26.40 -9.20
C ASP A 248 12.81 26.63 -9.36
N ARG A 249 13.48 25.81 -10.19
CA ARG A 249 14.89 26.03 -10.48
C ARG A 249 15.12 27.30 -11.29
N VAL A 250 14.24 27.61 -12.23
CA VAL A 250 14.26 28.87 -12.99
C VAL A 250 13.94 30.07 -12.07
N ARG A 251 12.98 29.94 -11.14
CA ARG A 251 12.70 30.95 -10.11
C ARG A 251 13.93 31.24 -9.26
N ALA A 252 14.65 30.21 -8.83
CA ALA A 252 15.91 30.34 -8.10
C ALA A 252 17.05 31.01 -8.92
N LEU A 253 16.93 31.05 -10.25
CA LEU A 253 17.83 31.78 -11.15
C LEU A 253 17.34 33.21 -11.46
N GLY A 254 16.33 33.71 -10.74
CA GLY A 254 15.74 35.04 -10.96
C GLY A 254 14.61 35.06 -11.97
N GLY A 255 13.91 33.93 -12.17
CA GLY A 255 12.77 33.82 -13.09
C GLY A 255 13.14 33.76 -14.57
N ARG A 256 14.44 33.79 -14.88
CA ARG A 256 14.98 33.75 -16.25
C ARG A 256 16.14 32.77 -16.31
N ALA A 257 16.22 31.96 -17.36
CA ALA A 257 17.29 30.99 -17.52
C ALA A 257 17.69 30.81 -18.99
N THR A 258 18.99 30.87 -19.27
CA THR A 258 19.53 30.31 -20.52
C THR A 258 19.74 28.81 -20.37
N VAL A 259 19.83 28.08 -21.48
CA VAL A 259 20.17 26.65 -21.50
C VAL A 259 21.42 26.38 -20.66
N ARG A 260 22.45 27.22 -20.81
CA ARG A 260 23.72 27.12 -20.06
C ARG A 260 23.55 27.42 -18.57
N ALA A 261 22.69 28.37 -18.20
CA ALA A 261 22.42 28.70 -16.80
C ALA A 261 21.70 27.54 -16.09
N LEU A 262 20.64 26.98 -16.71
CA LEU A 262 19.94 25.82 -16.17
C LEU A 262 20.88 24.61 -16.05
N GLN A 263 21.71 24.37 -17.08
CA GLN A 263 22.69 23.29 -17.08
C GLN A 263 23.70 23.43 -15.92
N LYS A 264 24.29 24.62 -15.74
CA LYS A 264 25.20 24.89 -14.61
C LYS A 264 24.51 24.76 -13.26
N SER A 265 23.23 25.10 -13.18
CA SER A 265 22.47 25.03 -11.94
C SER A 265 22.35 23.59 -11.41
N ASN A 266 22.31 22.57 -12.28
CA ASN A 266 22.28 21.18 -11.86
C ASN A 266 22.90 20.28 -12.94
N GLY A 267 24.23 20.32 -13.05
CA GLY A 267 24.98 19.58 -14.07
C GLY A 267 24.87 18.06 -13.96
N ARG A 268 24.44 17.53 -12.80
CA ARG A 268 24.14 16.10 -12.64
C ARG A 268 22.84 15.71 -13.36
N LYS A 269 21.80 16.56 -13.25
CA LYS A 269 20.48 16.34 -13.87
C LYS A 269 20.48 16.75 -15.35
N TYR A 270 21.12 17.86 -15.69
CA TYR A 270 21.24 18.38 -17.05
C TYR A 270 22.67 18.19 -17.56
N ARG A 271 22.99 16.95 -17.93
CA ARG A 271 24.36 16.60 -18.36
C ARG A 271 24.76 17.27 -19.68
N THR A 272 23.79 17.54 -20.55
CA THR A 272 23.99 18.14 -21.86
C THR A 272 23.18 19.42 -22.02
N ALA A 273 23.61 20.31 -22.92
CA ALA A 273 22.83 21.48 -23.31
C ALA A 273 21.46 21.06 -23.88
N ALA A 274 21.41 19.98 -24.66
CA ALA A 274 20.16 19.43 -25.19
C ALA A 274 19.18 19.01 -24.09
N ALA A 275 19.65 18.39 -23.00
CA ALA A 275 18.78 18.00 -21.88
C ALA A 275 18.23 19.22 -21.11
N ALA A 276 19.03 20.28 -20.96
CA ALA A 276 18.57 21.54 -20.38
C ALA A 276 17.58 22.27 -21.30
N GLU A 277 17.84 22.28 -22.61
CA GLU A 277 16.94 22.89 -23.59
C GLU A 277 15.61 22.15 -23.67
N ALA A 278 15.61 20.81 -23.69
CA ALA A 278 14.40 20.00 -23.65
C ALA A 278 13.54 20.30 -22.42
N ALA A 279 14.15 20.41 -21.23
CA ALA A 279 13.42 20.74 -20.00
C ALA A 279 12.80 22.14 -20.02
N LEU A 280 13.47 23.13 -20.62
CA LEU A 280 12.89 24.47 -20.82
C LEU A 280 11.81 24.47 -21.92
N ALA A 281 11.98 23.67 -22.97
CA ALA A 281 10.99 23.51 -24.02
C ALA A 281 9.70 22.85 -23.50
N GLU A 282 9.79 21.89 -22.58
CA GLU A 282 8.62 21.31 -21.90
C GLU A 282 7.83 22.39 -21.13
N LEU A 283 8.50 23.31 -20.43
CA LEU A 283 7.83 24.44 -19.77
C LEU A 283 7.12 25.36 -20.78
N VAL A 284 7.72 25.61 -21.95
CA VAL A 284 7.08 26.40 -23.01
C VAL A 284 5.87 25.67 -23.60
N ALA A 285 6.00 24.38 -23.89
CA ALA A 285 4.92 23.56 -24.43
C ALA A 285 3.73 23.47 -23.46
N ALA A 286 4.01 23.46 -22.14
CA ALA A 286 2.99 23.52 -21.10
C ALA A 286 2.40 24.93 -20.87
N GLY A 287 2.94 25.98 -21.52
CA GLY A 287 2.49 27.36 -21.38
C GLY A 287 3.02 28.10 -20.15
N TRP A 288 4.05 27.58 -19.47
CA TRP A 288 4.58 28.13 -18.21
C TRP A 288 5.64 29.22 -18.42
N GLY A 289 5.95 29.54 -19.67
CA GLY A 289 6.90 30.59 -20.03
C GLY A 289 7.15 30.65 -21.52
N ALA A 290 8.03 31.56 -21.93
CA ALA A 290 8.35 31.80 -23.32
C ALA A 290 9.85 32.04 -23.52
N TRP A 291 10.31 31.84 -24.75
CA TRP A 291 11.65 32.23 -25.15
C TRP A 291 11.67 33.70 -25.54
N GLU A 292 12.59 34.46 -24.96
CA GLU A 292 12.93 35.81 -25.37
C GLU A 292 14.30 35.81 -26.06
N GLU A 293 14.39 36.50 -27.19
CA GLU A 293 15.64 36.75 -27.89
C GLU A 293 16.03 38.21 -27.75
N ALA A 294 17.16 38.47 -27.10
CA ALA A 294 17.74 39.80 -27.01
C ALA A 294 18.98 39.88 -27.91
N ARG A 295 19.06 40.91 -28.75
CA ARG A 295 20.29 41.26 -29.47
C ARG A 295 21.14 42.18 -28.59
N PRO A 296 22.39 41.80 -28.26
CA PRO A 296 23.28 42.69 -27.52
C PRO A 296 23.61 43.93 -28.36
N ALA A 297 23.66 45.10 -27.71
CA ALA A 297 23.91 46.40 -28.35
C ALA A 297 25.28 46.51 -29.09
N GLY A 298 26.19 45.56 -28.89
CA GLY A 298 27.55 45.55 -29.45
C GLY A 298 27.79 44.60 -30.62
N GLY A 299 26.75 44.00 -31.24
CA GLY A 299 26.91 43.08 -32.37
C GLY A 299 27.44 41.71 -31.94
N GLY A 300 26.54 40.87 -31.42
CA GLY A 300 26.81 39.48 -31.09
C GLY A 300 25.62 38.59 -31.42
N HIS A 301 25.81 37.27 -31.37
CA HIS A 301 24.73 36.31 -31.61
C HIS A 301 23.54 36.55 -30.63
N PRO A 302 22.28 36.39 -31.09
CA PRO A 302 21.11 36.57 -30.24
C PRO A 302 21.19 35.68 -29.00
N LEU A 303 20.98 36.26 -27.82
CA LEU A 303 20.93 35.48 -26.57
C LEU A 303 19.50 35.00 -26.35
N ARG A 304 19.29 33.69 -26.49
CA ARG A 304 18.00 33.04 -26.26
C ARG A 304 17.85 32.68 -24.79
N THR A 305 16.89 33.32 -24.11
CA THR A 305 16.65 33.19 -22.67
C THR A 305 15.21 32.77 -22.44
N PHE A 306 14.99 31.72 -21.66
CA PHE A 306 13.66 31.36 -21.20
C PHE A 306 13.24 32.31 -20.07
N VAL A 307 12.02 32.82 -20.14
CA VAL A 307 11.39 33.64 -19.10
C VAL A 307 10.15 32.93 -18.59
N LEU A 308 10.09 32.72 -17.29
CA LEU A 308 8.96 32.09 -16.63
C LEU A 308 7.76 33.05 -16.64
N GLY A 309 6.60 32.58 -17.09
CA GLY A 309 5.36 33.36 -17.08
C GLY A 309 4.76 33.48 -15.67
N PRO A 310 3.84 34.43 -15.44
CA PRO A 310 3.04 34.46 -14.22
C PRO A 310 2.17 33.20 -14.18
N THR A 311 2.56 32.24 -13.35
CA THR A 311 1.79 31.01 -13.16
C THR A 311 0.45 31.37 -12.52
N HIS A 312 -0.66 31.01 -13.16
CA HIS A 312 -1.98 31.01 -12.53
C HIS A 312 -2.01 29.82 -11.56
N ASP A 313 -1.40 30.03 -10.40
CA ASP A 313 -1.47 29.10 -9.31
C ASP A 313 -2.82 29.28 -8.63
N THR A 314 -3.76 28.36 -8.86
CA THR A 314 -5.05 28.31 -8.17
C THR A 314 -4.98 27.48 -6.89
N SER A 315 -3.80 27.19 -6.34
CA SER A 315 -3.63 26.36 -5.14
C SER A 315 -3.05 27.04 -3.90
N ASP A 316 -2.89 28.37 -3.89
CA ASP A 316 -2.49 29.11 -2.68
C ASP A 316 -3.56 30.17 -2.32
N THR A 317 -4.65 29.74 -1.66
CA THR A 317 -5.53 30.65 -0.93
C THR A 317 -4.91 30.99 0.42
N ARG A 318 -3.91 31.86 0.43
CA ARG A 318 -3.53 32.63 1.61
C ARG A 318 -3.36 34.07 1.17
N ASP A 319 -4.38 34.88 1.49
CA ASP A 319 -4.29 36.33 1.37
C ASP A 319 -3.29 36.87 2.41
N PRO A 320 -2.32 37.71 2.00
CA PRO A 320 -1.30 38.28 2.90
C PRO A 320 -1.78 39.56 3.61
N ALA A 321 -3.09 39.77 3.73
CA ALA A 321 -3.67 40.98 4.29
C ALA A 321 -4.60 40.61 5.44
N ASP A 322 -4.03 40.21 6.58
CA ASP A 322 -4.64 40.26 7.92
C ASP A 322 -3.54 39.97 8.97
N GLU A 323 -2.50 40.80 8.98
CA GLU A 323 -1.62 40.94 10.15
C GLU A 323 -1.71 42.39 10.58
N ASP A 324 -2.66 42.70 11.48
CA ASP A 324 -2.59 43.79 12.45
C ASP A 324 -3.82 43.72 13.38
N GLY A 325 -3.62 43.11 14.55
CA GLY A 325 -4.63 43.03 15.61
C GLY A 325 -4.07 42.41 16.88
N GLU A 326 -3.57 43.26 17.78
CA GLU A 326 -3.03 42.86 19.08
C GLU A 326 -4.10 42.32 20.05
N ALA A 327 -3.71 41.25 20.76
CA ALA A 327 -4.10 40.79 22.11
C ALA A 327 -5.55 40.33 22.42
N GLU A 328 -5.68 39.07 22.85
CA GLU A 328 -5.94 38.76 24.27
C GLU A 328 -5.57 37.31 24.62
N VAL A 329 -4.89 37.15 25.76
CA VAL A 329 -4.43 35.88 26.32
C VAL A 329 -5.56 35.29 27.15
N SER A 330 -6.10 34.13 26.77
CA SER A 330 -6.94 33.30 27.65
C SER A 330 -6.34 31.91 27.74
N ASP A 331 -5.62 31.70 28.84
CA ASP A 331 -5.08 30.44 29.31
C ASP A 331 -6.20 29.61 29.96
N THR A 332 -6.55 28.49 29.34
CA THR A 332 -7.23 27.38 30.00
C THR A 332 -6.63 26.07 29.51
N ARG A 333 -5.44 25.73 30.01
CA ARG A 333 -4.95 24.34 30.03
C ARG A 333 -5.38 23.65 31.33
N PRO A 334 -5.93 22.44 31.28
CA PRO A 334 -5.86 21.52 32.40
C PRO A 334 -4.44 20.92 32.47
N ASP A 335 -3.81 21.01 33.65
CA ASP A 335 -2.57 20.34 34.01
C ASP A 335 -2.80 18.82 34.19
N THR A 336 -2.53 18.01 33.17
CA THR A 336 -1.97 16.66 33.35
C THR A 336 -1.46 16.11 32.01
N PRO A 337 -0.21 15.62 31.90
CA PRO A 337 0.22 14.89 30.72
C PRO A 337 -0.32 13.45 30.79
N GLU A 338 -1.27 13.10 29.92
CA GLU A 338 -1.47 11.69 29.59
C GLU A 338 -0.25 11.23 28.79
N GLU A 339 0.50 10.29 29.36
CA GLU A 339 1.55 9.52 28.72
C GLU A 339 1.01 8.85 27.45
N THR A 340 1.19 9.49 26.29
CA THR A 340 1.22 8.77 25.02
C THR A 340 2.48 7.92 25.03
N THR A 341 2.33 6.65 25.34
CA THR A 341 3.38 5.64 25.17
C THR A 341 3.86 5.66 23.71
N ASP A 342 5.13 6.00 23.51
CA ASP A 342 5.85 5.82 22.26
C ASP A 342 5.64 4.40 21.73
N LEU A 343 4.93 4.27 20.60
CA LEU A 343 4.91 3.03 19.84
C LEU A 343 6.29 2.86 19.19
N PRO A 344 7.02 1.75 19.45
CA PRO A 344 8.33 1.55 18.85
C PRO A 344 8.19 1.42 17.33
N GLY A 345 9.16 2.00 16.62
CA GLY A 345 9.23 2.07 15.17
C GLY A 345 8.94 0.72 14.50
N ASN A 346 7.87 0.71 13.71
CA ASN A 346 7.37 -0.48 13.02
C ASN A 346 8.27 -0.78 11.82
N SER A 347 9.15 -1.78 11.91
CA SER A 347 9.92 -2.24 10.75
C SER A 347 8.97 -2.84 9.70
N GLY A 348 9.29 -2.67 8.41
CA GLY A 348 8.50 -3.25 7.32
C GLY A 348 8.58 -4.78 7.20
N ARG A 349 9.18 -5.46 8.19
CA ARG A 349 9.25 -6.92 8.22
C ARG A 349 7.89 -7.48 8.58
N VAL A 350 7.46 -8.50 7.84
CA VAL A 350 6.21 -9.24 8.06
C VAL A 350 6.09 -9.77 9.51
N SER A 351 7.22 -10.01 10.18
CA SER A 351 7.30 -10.44 11.58
C SER A 351 6.95 -9.37 12.62
N GLU A 352 6.89 -8.11 12.24
CA GLU A 352 6.76 -6.94 13.14
C GLU A 352 5.56 -6.04 12.78
N VAL A 353 4.79 -6.41 11.77
CA VAL A 353 3.53 -5.73 11.45
C VAL A 353 2.50 -6.04 12.53
N SER A 354 1.98 -5.00 13.19
CA SER A 354 0.77 -5.12 14.01
C SER A 354 -0.38 -5.66 13.15
N CYS A 355 -0.79 -6.89 13.43
CA CYS A 355 -1.91 -7.58 12.78
C CYS A 355 -3.08 -7.67 13.77
N VAL A 356 -4.30 -7.46 13.29
CA VAL A 356 -5.50 -7.71 14.08
C VAL A 356 -5.75 -9.23 14.09
N ALA A 357 -5.39 -9.89 15.19
CA ALA A 357 -5.75 -11.28 15.44
C ALA A 357 -6.91 -11.32 16.44
N VAL A 358 -8.10 -11.73 15.99
CA VAL A 358 -9.22 -12.02 16.90
C VAL A 358 -9.13 -13.50 17.28
N THR A 359 -8.45 -13.78 18.39
CA THR A 359 -8.40 -15.11 19.00
C THR A 359 -9.71 -15.42 19.71
N LYS A 360 -10.32 -16.57 19.41
CA LYS A 360 -11.50 -17.09 20.12
C LYS A 360 -11.05 -17.56 21.52
N PRO A 361 -11.70 -17.18 22.63
CA PRO A 361 -11.45 -17.85 23.89
C PRO A 361 -11.98 -19.29 23.81
N ALA A 362 -11.21 -20.25 24.34
CA ALA A 362 -11.60 -21.65 24.42
C ALA A 362 -12.82 -21.83 25.36
N PRO A 363 -13.71 -22.82 25.11
CA PRO A 363 -14.85 -23.09 26.00
C PRO A 363 -14.48 -24.02 27.15
N GLY A 364 -14.99 -23.70 28.35
CA GLY A 364 -14.94 -24.51 29.59
C GLY A 364 -13.81 -24.05 30.54
N ASP A 365 -14.01 -23.68 31.80
CA ASP A 365 -14.97 -24.21 32.77
C ASP A 365 -15.55 -23.13 33.70
N ARG A 366 -16.81 -23.31 34.08
CA ARG A 366 -17.37 -22.92 35.39
C ARG A 366 -17.88 -24.22 36.02
N PRO A 367 -18.00 -24.36 37.36
CA PRO A 367 -18.18 -23.28 38.35
C PRO A 367 -17.35 -23.46 39.63
N HIS A 368 -17.32 -22.44 40.50
CA HIS A 368 -17.63 -22.59 41.93
C HIS A 368 -17.84 -21.21 42.58
N SER A 369 -18.84 -21.17 43.43
CA SER A 369 -19.34 -20.06 44.26
C SER A 369 -18.50 -19.84 45.52
N GLU A 370 -18.86 -18.79 46.28
CA GLU A 370 -18.28 -18.33 47.57
C GLU A 370 -17.02 -17.46 47.40
N GLY A 371 -16.81 -16.35 48.09
CA GLY A 371 -17.49 -15.64 49.16
C GLY A 371 -16.65 -14.40 49.50
N ALA A 372 -17.13 -13.56 50.41
CA ALA A 372 -16.74 -12.18 50.61
C ALA A 372 -15.31 -11.90 51.14
N ALA A 373 -14.93 -10.61 50.98
CA ALA A 373 -14.16 -9.76 51.88
C ALA A 373 -12.61 -9.79 51.87
N GLY A 374 -12.03 -8.59 52.00
CA GLY A 374 -10.75 -8.41 52.71
C GLY A 374 -9.69 -7.57 52.01
N ALA A 375 -9.73 -6.25 52.24
CA ALA A 375 -8.59 -5.36 52.01
C ALA A 375 -7.45 -5.68 53.00
N SER A 376 -6.18 -5.56 52.57
CA SER A 376 -5.13 -4.90 53.37
C SER A 376 -3.82 -4.71 52.61
N VAL A 377 -3.30 -3.50 52.80
CA VAL A 377 -2.01 -2.94 52.42
C VAL A 377 -0.85 -3.62 53.15
N GLY A 378 0.33 -3.74 52.52
CA GLY A 378 1.55 -4.15 53.20
C GLY A 378 2.84 -3.86 52.43
N ARG A 379 3.54 -2.81 52.83
CA ARG A 379 4.83 -2.29 52.32
C ARG A 379 5.98 -3.29 52.42
N GLY A 380 7.01 -3.15 51.57
CA GLY A 380 8.34 -3.71 51.87
C GLY A 380 9.41 -3.52 50.80
N ARG A 381 10.10 -2.36 50.82
CA ARG A 381 11.36 -2.10 50.11
C ARG A 381 12.45 -3.13 50.49
N ARG A 382 13.31 -3.52 49.53
CA ARG A 382 14.78 -3.31 49.63
C ARG A 382 15.51 -3.63 48.31
N ARG A 383 16.37 -2.69 47.94
CA ARG A 383 17.44 -2.79 46.93
C ARG A 383 18.55 -3.71 47.45
N TYR A 384 19.22 -4.44 46.56
CA TYR A 384 20.68 -4.61 46.61
C TYR A 384 21.23 -4.76 45.18
N ARG A 385 22.35 -4.09 44.94
CA ARG A 385 23.13 -4.02 43.70
C ARG A 385 24.57 -4.30 44.10
N SER A 386 25.21 -5.27 43.45
CA SER A 386 26.66 -5.42 43.22
C SER A 386 26.85 -6.83 42.63
N ASP A 387 27.15 -6.96 41.34
CA ASP A 387 28.51 -7.02 40.80
C ASP A 387 29.40 -8.01 41.58
N ASP A 388 29.64 -9.18 40.97
CA ASP A 388 30.98 -9.73 40.80
C ASP A 388 30.95 -10.95 39.85
N ARG A 389 31.67 -10.84 38.73
CA ARG A 389 32.23 -12.00 38.01
C ARG A 389 33.59 -12.30 38.64
N PRO A 390 34.08 -13.55 38.57
CA PRO A 390 35.07 -13.80 37.51
C PRO A 390 35.02 -15.21 36.88
N HIS A 391 35.47 -15.21 35.62
CA HIS A 391 36.23 -16.20 34.85
C HIS A 391 36.30 -17.69 35.25
N GLU A 392 35.96 -18.52 34.24
CA GLU A 392 36.72 -19.65 33.67
C GLU A 392 37.46 -20.64 34.60
N LEU A 393 37.15 -21.93 34.49
CA LEU A 393 37.96 -22.94 33.77
C LEU A 393 37.49 -24.38 34.07
N ARG A 394 37.44 -25.18 33.00
CA ARG A 394 37.65 -26.64 32.91
C ARG A 394 36.69 -27.59 33.63
N GLY A 395 36.05 -28.44 32.82
CA GLY A 395 35.33 -29.65 33.17
C GLY A 395 34.50 -30.10 31.99
#